data_AF-A0A0K8VPD4-F1
#
_entry.id   AF-A0A0K8VPD4-F1
#
_cell.length_a   1.000
_cell.length_b   1.000
_cell.length_c   1.000
_cell.angle_alpha   90.00
_cell.angle_beta   90.00
_cell.angle_gamma   90.00
#
_symmetry.space_group_name_H-M   'P 1'
#
loop_
_entity.id
_entity.type
_entity.pdbx_description
1 polymer ?
#
loop_
_entity_poly.entity_id
_entity_poly.type
_entity_poly.pdbx_seq_one_letter_code
_entity_poly.pdbx_strand_id
1 'polypeptide(L)'
;MCGILCAINCDGISKSTEIKNILLRRGPDFSSSVIVNYDNVQMEFACSVLWQQGLSICPQPFETGNFLILFNGDIFNMPCELSSCSDTEWLGNEISKCRCESDICSIIQSLEGPFSLIIYNKTTGILYVCRDALGRNSLIMEAEDSKFRFLSTSYNFNANGDDVPAIMELPPLGLYAFNVTLPTEWKLFTWRETAYTMLDEIKKLNEIFRINVSVENYLQPKWLCNDLETTRSFNFYEMCKNLETTGNNLFEILLENKYVLEELQRFSLLLE
;
A
#
# COMPACT_ATOMS: atom_id res chain seq x y z
N MET A 1 9.11 1.79 9.96
CA MET A 1 7.97 1.17 9.25
C MET A 1 7.54 -0.07 10.01
N CYS A 2 6.24 -0.28 10.16
CA CYS A 2 5.71 -1.47 10.81
C CYS A 2 5.97 -2.75 9.98
N GLY A 3 5.90 -3.90 10.66
CA GLY A 3 5.81 -5.21 10.05
C GLY A 3 4.37 -5.71 10.13
N ILE A 4 3.73 -6.01 9.00
CA ILE A 4 2.40 -6.64 8.94
C ILE A 4 2.48 -8.03 8.29
N LEU A 5 1.61 -8.93 8.75
CA LEU A 5 1.44 -10.29 8.24
C LEU A 5 -0.04 -10.72 8.27
N CYS A 6 -0.49 -11.36 7.20
CA CYS A 6 -1.68 -12.19 7.18
C CYS A 6 -1.32 -13.56 6.61
N ALA A 7 -1.55 -14.63 7.35
CA ALA A 7 -1.38 -16.00 6.92
C ALA A 7 -2.75 -16.67 6.83
N ILE A 8 -3.01 -17.40 5.73
CA ILE A 8 -4.27 -18.10 5.45
C ILE A 8 -3.94 -19.58 5.21
N ASN A 9 -4.46 -20.45 6.08
CA ASN A 9 -4.23 -21.90 6.08
C ASN A 9 -2.75 -22.33 6.12
N CYS A 10 -1.86 -21.43 6.55
CA CYS A 10 -0.43 -21.69 6.70
C CYS A 10 0.13 -21.12 7.98
N ASP A 11 1.41 -21.39 8.20
CA ASP A 11 2.13 -20.97 9.38
C ASP A 11 2.39 -19.46 9.35
N GLY A 12 1.89 -18.76 10.38
CA GLY A 12 2.22 -17.38 10.70
C GLY A 12 3.24 -17.29 11.85
N ILE A 13 3.20 -16.20 12.62
CA ILE A 13 4.18 -15.95 13.68
C ILE A 13 4.06 -16.92 14.86
N SER A 14 2.87 -17.51 15.05
CA SER A 14 2.60 -18.49 16.10
C SER A 14 3.43 -19.76 15.92
N LYS A 15 3.82 -20.08 14.69
CA LYS A 15 4.51 -21.32 14.32
C LYS A 15 5.92 -21.11 13.76
N SER A 16 6.27 -19.91 13.30
CA SER A 16 7.63 -19.58 12.85
C SER A 16 8.25 -18.43 13.66
N THR A 17 9.34 -18.76 14.35
CA THR A 17 10.14 -17.79 15.11
C THR A 17 10.88 -16.84 14.18
N GLU A 18 11.26 -17.31 13.00
CA GLU A 18 11.94 -16.55 11.96
C GLU A 18 11.05 -15.43 11.44
N ILE A 19 9.79 -15.75 11.09
CA ILE A 19 8.79 -14.77 10.67
C ILE A 19 8.53 -13.75 11.80
N LYS A 20 8.43 -14.21 13.04
CA LYS A 20 8.30 -13.30 14.18
C LYS A 20 9.49 -12.33 14.28
N ASN A 21 10.71 -12.84 14.15
CA ASN A 21 11.93 -12.04 14.27
C ASN A 21 12.07 -11.02 13.13
N ILE A 22 11.74 -11.37 11.89
CA ILE A 22 11.82 -10.41 10.78
C ILE A 22 10.81 -9.27 10.94
N LEU A 23 9.61 -9.54 11.46
CA LEU A 23 8.60 -8.51 11.72
C LEU A 23 9.03 -7.61 12.89
N LEU A 24 9.54 -8.20 13.98
CA LEU A 24 10.03 -7.44 15.14
C LEU A 24 11.16 -6.46 14.79
N ARG A 25 12.02 -6.80 13.82
CA ARG A 25 13.07 -5.88 13.34
C ARG A 25 12.52 -4.64 12.64
N ARG A 26 11.30 -4.70 12.10
CA ARG A 26 10.63 -3.54 11.48
C ARG A 26 9.98 -2.65 12.53
N GLY A 27 9.28 -3.24 13.48
CA GLY A 27 8.56 -2.54 14.55
C GLY A 27 8.79 -3.15 15.93
N PRO A 28 9.83 -2.73 16.67
CA PRO A 28 10.20 -3.31 17.95
C PRO A 28 9.36 -2.79 19.14
N ASP A 29 8.59 -1.71 18.97
CA ASP A 29 7.92 -1.02 20.09
C ASP A 29 6.72 -1.82 20.62
N PHE A 30 6.03 -2.54 19.73
CA PHE A 30 4.92 -3.40 20.10
C PHE A 30 4.76 -4.54 19.08
N SER A 31 4.36 -5.73 19.53
CA SER A 31 4.02 -6.81 18.61
C SER A 31 2.89 -7.66 19.16
N SER A 32 1.95 -8.02 18.28
CA SER A 32 0.83 -8.89 18.62
C SER A 32 0.34 -9.68 17.41
N SER A 33 -0.50 -10.68 17.68
CA SER A 33 -1.18 -11.47 16.66
C SER A 33 -2.54 -11.93 17.13
N VAL A 34 -3.45 -12.11 16.18
CA VAL A 34 -4.80 -12.64 16.39
C VAL A 34 -5.03 -13.77 15.41
N ILE A 35 -5.54 -14.90 15.91
CA ILE A 35 -5.97 -16.03 15.09
C ILE A 35 -7.49 -15.94 14.93
N VAL A 36 -7.95 -16.02 13.69
CA VAL A 36 -9.37 -15.99 13.33
C VAL A 36 -9.71 -17.26 12.55
N ASN A 37 -10.81 -17.90 12.90
CA ASN A 37 -11.36 -19.02 12.14
C ASN A 37 -12.67 -18.57 11.48
N TYR A 38 -12.83 -18.85 10.19
CA TYR A 38 -14.04 -18.58 9.41
C TYR A 38 -14.32 -19.78 8.53
N ASP A 39 -15.45 -20.45 8.75
CA ASP A 39 -15.77 -21.76 8.17
C ASP A 39 -14.62 -22.77 8.36
N ASN A 40 -14.03 -23.25 7.27
CA ASN A 40 -12.90 -24.19 7.25
C ASN A 40 -11.54 -23.50 7.09
N VAL A 41 -11.49 -22.17 7.20
CA VAL A 41 -10.29 -21.37 6.98
C VAL A 41 -9.75 -20.85 8.30
N GLN A 42 -8.47 -21.11 8.57
CA GLN A 42 -7.73 -20.51 9.68
C GLN A 42 -6.85 -19.39 9.15
N MET A 43 -6.95 -18.23 9.81
CA MET A 43 -6.14 -17.06 9.50
C MET A 43 -5.36 -16.61 10.73
N GLU A 44 -4.14 -16.14 10.53
CA GLU A 44 -3.35 -15.46 11.54
C GLU A 44 -2.98 -14.06 11.03
N PHE A 45 -3.39 -13.04 11.77
CA PHE A 45 -3.03 -11.66 11.51
C PHE A 45 -2.01 -11.23 12.56
N ALA A 46 -0.87 -10.73 12.13
CA ALA A 46 0.18 -10.30 13.05
C ALA A 46 0.76 -8.94 12.66
N CYS A 47 1.19 -8.21 13.67
CA CYS A 47 1.89 -6.94 13.49
C CYS A 47 3.04 -6.77 14.48
N SER A 48 4.02 -6.00 14.03
CA SER A 48 5.11 -5.42 14.80
C SER A 48 5.14 -3.92 14.49
N VAL A 49 4.81 -3.08 15.46
CA VAL A 49 4.60 -1.64 15.31
C VAL A 49 5.89 -0.89 15.62
N LEU A 50 6.29 0.01 14.72
CA LEU A 50 7.24 1.09 15.01
C LEU A 50 6.41 2.35 15.26
N TRP A 51 6.46 2.88 16.48
CA TRP A 51 5.63 4.01 16.85
C TRP A 51 6.26 5.32 16.38
N GLN A 52 5.62 5.95 15.38
CA GLN A 52 6.09 7.21 14.77
C GLN A 52 5.08 8.36 14.91
N GLN A 53 3.81 8.05 15.17
CA GLN A 53 2.70 9.01 15.15
C GLN A 53 1.67 8.70 16.25
N GLY A 54 0.86 9.68 16.61
CA GLY A 54 -0.13 9.60 17.70
C GLY A 54 0.48 9.77 19.09
N LEU A 55 -0.37 10.05 20.08
CA LEU A 55 0.08 10.30 21.48
C LEU A 55 0.57 9.05 22.21
N SER A 56 0.15 7.87 21.74
CA SER A 56 0.54 6.57 22.27
C SER A 56 0.60 5.54 21.16
N ILE A 57 1.27 4.42 21.43
CA ILE A 57 1.28 3.26 20.54
C ILE A 57 -0.15 2.84 20.20
N CYS A 58 -0.46 2.70 18.92
CA CYS A 58 -1.70 2.09 18.44
C CYS A 58 -1.45 0.59 18.17
N PRO A 59 -2.01 -0.33 18.99
CA PRO A 59 -1.81 -1.76 18.81
C PRO A 59 -2.41 -2.26 17.48
N GLN A 60 -1.70 -3.17 16.83
CA GLN A 60 -2.17 -3.87 15.63
C GLN A 60 -1.95 -5.39 15.80
N PRO A 61 -2.84 -6.27 15.28
CA PRO A 61 -4.00 -5.96 14.44
C PRO A 61 -5.07 -5.11 15.13
N PHE A 62 -5.58 -4.09 14.42
CA PHE A 62 -6.57 -3.15 14.96
C PHE A 62 -7.98 -3.70 14.71
N GLU A 63 -8.71 -4.01 15.76
CA GLU A 63 -10.06 -4.56 15.67
C GLU A 63 -11.13 -3.50 15.92
N THR A 64 -12.08 -3.36 15.00
CA THR A 64 -13.18 -2.39 15.12
C THR A 64 -14.42 -2.87 14.38
N GLY A 65 -15.56 -2.92 15.10
CA GLY A 65 -16.80 -3.50 14.57
C GLY A 65 -16.59 -4.91 13.99
N ASN A 66 -16.90 -5.08 12.71
CA ASN A 66 -16.70 -6.34 11.98
C ASN A 66 -15.34 -6.45 11.29
N PHE A 67 -14.43 -5.51 11.52
CA PHE A 67 -13.17 -5.41 10.78
C PHE A 67 -11.96 -5.71 11.66
N LEU A 68 -10.94 -6.28 11.03
CA LEU A 68 -9.59 -6.40 11.55
C LEU A 68 -8.65 -5.78 10.52
N ILE A 69 -7.79 -4.87 10.95
CA ILE A 69 -7.00 -4.00 10.08
C ILE A 69 -5.51 -4.10 10.43
N LEU A 70 -4.68 -4.21 9.40
CA LEU A 70 -3.23 -4.09 9.47
C LEU A 70 -2.77 -3.01 8.50
N PHE A 71 -2.12 -1.98 9.01
CA PHE A 71 -1.66 -0.84 8.26
C PHE A 71 -0.17 -0.61 8.48
N ASN A 72 0.59 -0.55 7.38
CA ASN A 72 1.98 -0.15 7.35
C ASN A 72 2.13 1.00 6.37
N GLY A 73 2.22 2.24 6.87
CA GLY A 73 2.27 3.43 6.03
C GLY A 73 2.10 4.71 6.80
N ASP A 74 1.93 5.78 6.04
CA ASP A 74 1.66 7.14 6.51
C ASP A 74 0.51 7.72 5.67
N ILE A 75 -0.46 8.36 6.31
CA ILE A 75 -1.61 9.03 5.69
C ILE A 75 -1.38 10.54 5.76
N PHE A 76 -1.18 11.16 4.60
CA PHE A 76 -0.79 12.57 4.49
C PHE A 76 -1.96 13.55 4.53
N ASN A 77 -3.16 13.08 4.22
CA ASN A 77 -4.35 13.92 4.13
C ASN A 77 -5.33 13.72 5.31
N MET A 78 -4.82 13.32 6.47
CA MET A 78 -5.61 13.32 7.71
C MET A 78 -5.99 14.74 8.14
N PRO A 79 -7.22 14.94 8.65
CA PRO A 79 -7.64 16.24 9.19
C PRO A 79 -6.71 16.73 10.30
N CYS A 80 -6.32 18.01 10.26
CA CYS A 80 -5.38 18.59 11.23
C CYS A 80 -5.89 18.52 12.67
N GLU A 81 -7.21 18.53 12.87
CA GLU A 81 -7.86 18.41 14.18
C GLU A 81 -7.64 17.04 14.84
N LEU A 82 -7.15 16.05 14.09
CA LEU A 82 -6.91 14.68 14.55
C LEU A 82 -5.42 14.37 14.68
N SER A 83 -4.56 15.38 14.81
CA SER A 83 -3.09 15.21 14.93
C SER A 83 -2.64 14.37 16.13
N SER A 84 -3.51 14.16 17.13
CA SER A 84 -3.26 13.28 18.28
C SER A 84 -3.56 11.80 18.01
N CYS A 85 -4.35 11.53 16.98
CA CYS A 85 -4.75 10.19 16.54
C CYS A 85 -3.65 9.59 15.65
N SER A 86 -3.40 8.29 15.79
CA SER A 86 -2.52 7.60 14.83
C SER A 86 -3.25 7.32 13.51
N ASP A 87 -2.52 7.20 12.42
CA ASP A 87 -3.06 6.87 11.10
C ASP A 87 -3.90 5.57 11.10
N THR A 88 -3.43 4.57 11.87
CA THR A 88 -4.14 3.29 12.03
C THR A 88 -5.47 3.44 12.75
N GLU A 89 -5.50 4.22 13.83
CA GLU A 89 -6.72 4.45 14.62
C GLU A 89 -7.73 5.25 13.80
N TRP A 90 -7.29 6.29 13.09
CA TRP A 90 -8.16 7.07 12.22
C TRP A 90 -8.75 6.20 11.11
N LEU A 91 -7.90 5.46 10.39
CA LEU A 91 -8.34 4.55 9.32
C LEU A 91 -9.32 3.49 9.85
N GLY A 92 -9.03 2.93 11.02
CA GLY A 92 -9.92 1.98 11.68
C GLY A 92 -11.28 2.57 12.00
N ASN A 93 -11.32 3.79 12.54
CA ASN A 93 -12.56 4.49 12.85
C ASN A 93 -13.37 4.80 11.58
N GLU A 94 -12.75 5.20 10.48
CA GLU A 94 -13.45 5.39 9.21
C GLU A 94 -13.99 4.07 8.65
N ILE A 95 -13.17 3.01 8.62
CA ILE A 95 -13.60 1.68 8.13
C ILE A 95 -14.73 1.11 8.98
N SER A 96 -14.76 1.38 10.29
CA SER A 96 -15.83 0.91 11.18
C SER A 96 -17.23 1.40 10.78
N LYS A 97 -17.30 2.52 10.04
CA LYS A 97 -18.55 3.12 9.56
C LYS A 97 -19.03 2.48 8.26
N CYS A 98 -18.18 1.73 7.56
CA CYS A 98 -18.50 1.08 6.30
C CYS A 98 -19.56 0.00 6.49
N ARG A 99 -20.53 -0.02 5.58
CA ARG A 99 -21.62 -1.02 5.53
C ARG A 99 -21.50 -1.93 4.32
N CYS A 100 -20.78 -1.51 3.30
CA CYS A 100 -20.61 -2.25 2.06
C CYS A 100 -19.24 -2.04 1.41
N GLU A 101 -18.94 -2.85 0.38
CA GLU A 101 -17.67 -2.84 -0.37
C GLU A 101 -17.37 -1.46 -0.98
N SER A 102 -18.38 -0.73 -1.45
CA SER A 102 -18.21 0.61 -2.01
C SER A 102 -17.78 1.66 -0.98
N ASP A 103 -18.18 1.51 0.29
CA ASP A 103 -17.74 2.43 1.35
C ASP A 103 -16.24 2.25 1.61
N ILE A 104 -15.78 0.99 1.64
CA ILE A 104 -14.35 0.66 1.78
C ILE A 104 -13.58 1.23 0.59
N CYS A 105 -14.05 0.98 -0.64
CA CYS A 105 -13.45 1.54 -1.85
C CYS A 105 -13.33 3.07 -1.79
N SER A 106 -14.36 3.75 -1.30
CA SER A 106 -14.37 5.22 -1.18
C SER A 106 -13.33 5.74 -0.18
N ILE A 107 -13.16 5.05 0.97
CA ILE A 107 -12.09 5.39 1.92
C ILE A 107 -10.72 5.19 1.27
N ILE A 108 -10.48 4.01 0.68
CA ILE A 108 -9.19 3.66 0.07
C ILE A 108 -8.85 4.62 -1.09
N GLN A 109 -9.82 5.00 -1.91
CA GLN A 109 -9.67 6.01 -2.96
C GLN A 109 -9.21 7.36 -2.40
N SER A 110 -9.66 7.72 -1.20
CA SER A 110 -9.34 9.02 -0.60
C SER A 110 -7.94 9.07 0.02
N LEU A 111 -7.30 7.95 0.32
CA LEU A 111 -6.03 7.93 1.05
C LEU A 111 -4.89 8.52 0.21
N GLU A 112 -4.14 9.44 0.80
CA GLU A 112 -2.89 9.96 0.26
C GLU A 112 -1.72 9.55 1.15
N GLY A 113 -0.62 9.10 0.54
CA GLY A 113 0.58 8.69 1.26
C GLY A 113 1.03 7.26 0.93
N PRO A 114 2.22 6.85 1.40
CA PRO A 114 2.74 5.50 1.18
C PRO A 114 2.07 4.51 2.13
N PHE A 115 1.54 3.40 1.62
CA PHE A 115 0.95 2.38 2.49
C PHE A 115 0.91 0.99 1.86
N SER A 116 0.93 -0.01 2.75
CA SER A 116 0.38 -1.34 2.50
C SER A 116 -0.66 -1.66 3.58
N LEU A 117 -1.76 -2.28 3.16
CA LEU A 117 -2.96 -2.41 3.97
C LEU A 117 -3.62 -3.77 3.76
N ILE A 118 -4.06 -4.37 4.87
CA ILE A 118 -4.88 -5.59 4.90
C ILE A 118 -6.10 -5.28 5.78
N ILE A 119 -7.29 -5.53 5.26
CA ILE A 119 -8.56 -5.40 5.99
C ILE A 119 -9.31 -6.72 5.87
N TYR A 120 -9.71 -7.30 6.98
CA TYR A 120 -10.54 -8.49 7.02
C TYR A 120 -11.93 -8.17 7.57
N ASN A 121 -12.97 -8.51 6.81
CA ASN A 121 -14.36 -8.40 7.26
C ASN A 121 -14.83 -9.74 7.85
N LYS A 122 -14.95 -9.79 9.18
CA LYS A 122 -15.31 -10.96 9.98
C LYS A 122 -16.70 -11.53 9.66
N THR A 123 -17.62 -10.72 9.16
CA THR A 123 -18.99 -11.15 8.84
C THR A 123 -19.06 -11.81 7.48
N THR A 124 -18.41 -11.22 6.48
CA THR A 124 -18.49 -11.66 5.07
C THR A 124 -17.39 -12.63 4.66
N GLY A 125 -16.33 -12.75 5.47
CA GLY A 125 -15.14 -13.53 5.11
C GLY A 125 -14.33 -12.90 3.98
N ILE A 126 -14.53 -11.61 3.67
CA ILE A 126 -13.80 -10.92 2.61
C ILE A 126 -12.49 -10.36 3.18
N LEU A 127 -11.39 -10.67 2.50
CA LEU A 127 -10.09 -10.05 2.72
C LEU A 127 -9.82 -9.02 1.64
N TYR A 128 -9.48 -7.81 2.05
CA TYR A 128 -9.03 -6.74 1.19
C TYR A 128 -7.54 -6.52 1.40
N VAL A 129 -6.77 -6.48 0.31
CA VAL A 129 -5.33 -6.21 0.34
C VAL A 129 -4.97 -5.17 -0.72
N CYS A 130 -4.12 -4.22 -0.36
CA CYS A 130 -3.64 -3.22 -1.32
C CYS A 130 -2.32 -2.59 -0.90
N ARG A 131 -1.72 -1.91 -1.88
CA ARG A 131 -0.58 -1.00 -1.71
C ARG A 131 -0.93 0.32 -2.36
N ASP A 132 -0.32 1.41 -1.92
CA ASP A 132 -0.52 2.71 -2.56
C ASP A 132 -0.19 2.67 -4.06
N ALA A 133 -0.72 3.61 -4.85
CA ALA A 133 -0.63 3.59 -6.31
C ALA A 133 0.81 3.61 -6.88
N LEU A 134 1.80 4.01 -6.09
CA LEU A 134 3.22 3.97 -6.48
C LEU A 134 3.93 2.71 -5.97
N GLY A 135 3.29 1.91 -5.12
CA GLY A 135 3.89 0.72 -4.50
C GLY A 135 5.11 1.05 -3.66
N ARG A 136 5.03 2.07 -2.79
CA ARG A 136 6.18 2.50 -1.98
C ARG A 136 6.44 1.57 -0.80
N ASN A 137 5.37 1.11 -0.14
CA ASN A 137 5.49 0.17 0.96
C ASN A 137 5.31 -1.26 0.47
N SER A 138 6.12 -2.18 0.99
CA SER A 138 6.09 -3.56 0.55
C SER A 138 4.85 -4.31 1.06
N LEU A 139 4.32 -5.16 0.20
CA LEU A 139 3.38 -6.22 0.55
C LEU A 139 3.64 -7.40 -0.40
N ILE A 140 4.36 -8.38 0.10
CA ILE A 140 4.77 -9.59 -0.61
C ILE A 140 3.67 -10.62 -0.44
N MET A 141 3.26 -11.22 -1.56
CA MET A 141 2.37 -12.37 -1.60
C MET A 141 3.21 -13.62 -1.74
N GLU A 142 3.01 -14.59 -0.85
CA GLU A 142 3.51 -15.94 -0.97
C GLU A 142 2.33 -16.90 -1.09
N ALA A 143 2.42 -17.91 -1.95
CA ALA A 143 1.43 -18.97 -1.96
C ALA A 143 2.04 -20.35 -2.23
N GLU A 144 1.38 -21.35 -1.65
CA GLU A 144 1.64 -22.76 -1.88
C GLU A 144 0.28 -23.48 -1.86
N ASP A 145 -0.14 -24.01 -3.01
CA ASP A 145 -1.48 -24.59 -3.21
C ASP A 145 -2.62 -23.64 -2.81
N SER A 146 -3.33 -23.95 -1.72
CA SER A 146 -4.46 -23.18 -1.17
C SER A 146 -4.07 -22.36 0.06
N LYS A 147 -2.77 -22.14 0.26
CA LYS A 147 -2.21 -21.38 1.37
C LYS A 147 -1.67 -20.06 0.86
N PHE A 148 -1.99 -18.98 1.56
CA PHE A 148 -1.58 -17.64 1.17
C PHE A 148 -0.94 -16.93 2.35
N ARG A 149 0.13 -16.18 2.09
CA ARG A 149 0.70 -15.22 3.04
C ARG A 149 0.84 -13.86 2.38
N PHE A 150 0.48 -12.82 3.12
CA PHE A 150 0.81 -11.44 2.80
C PHE A 150 1.75 -10.92 3.87
N LEU A 151 2.90 -10.40 3.45
CA LEU A 151 4.00 -10.04 4.32
C LEU A 151 4.61 -8.71 3.92
N SER A 152 4.82 -7.80 4.85
CA SER A 152 5.60 -6.57 4.61
C SER A 152 7.11 -6.80 4.43
N THR A 153 7.59 -8.02 4.70
CA THR A 153 8.98 -8.46 4.51
C THR A 153 9.00 -9.97 4.34
N SER A 154 9.81 -10.47 3.41
CA SER A 154 9.96 -11.91 3.21
C SER A 154 11.05 -12.49 4.10
N TYR A 155 10.97 -13.79 4.29
CA TYR A 155 12.05 -14.63 4.80
C TYR A 155 12.37 -15.69 3.76
N ASN A 156 13.65 -15.93 3.52
CA ASN A 156 14.06 -16.95 2.57
C ASN A 156 13.96 -18.33 3.27
N PHE A 157 12.87 -19.06 3.03
CA PHE A 157 12.66 -20.40 3.57
C PHE A 157 13.63 -21.46 2.98
N ASN A 158 14.41 -21.10 1.95
CA ASN A 158 15.28 -22.03 1.20
C ASN A 158 16.53 -22.51 1.97
N ALA A 159 16.61 -22.34 3.29
CA ALA A 159 17.71 -22.89 4.08
C ALA A 159 17.65 -24.42 4.22
N ASN A 160 16.47 -25.03 4.03
CA ASN A 160 16.24 -26.46 4.34
C ASN A 160 15.92 -27.35 3.12
N GLY A 161 15.91 -26.82 1.89
CA GLY A 161 15.74 -27.62 0.66
C GLY A 161 14.30 -28.02 0.31
N ASP A 162 13.30 -27.42 0.95
CA ASP A 162 11.89 -27.58 0.58
C ASP A 162 11.54 -26.81 -0.71
N ASP A 163 10.45 -27.21 -1.37
CA ASP A 163 9.91 -26.52 -2.55
C ASP A 163 9.66 -25.04 -2.24
N VAL A 164 10.16 -24.17 -3.10
CA VAL A 164 10.07 -22.71 -2.91
C VAL A 164 8.61 -22.29 -3.17
N PRO A 165 7.92 -21.64 -2.22
CA PRO A 165 6.58 -21.13 -2.48
C PRO A 165 6.63 -20.12 -3.63
N ALA A 166 5.50 -19.96 -4.34
CA ALA A 166 5.38 -18.88 -5.29
C ALA A 166 5.46 -17.56 -4.52
N ILE A 167 6.35 -16.64 -4.92
CA ILE A 167 6.56 -15.36 -4.24
C ILE A 167 6.54 -14.23 -5.27
N MET A 168 5.82 -13.16 -4.95
CA MET A 168 5.79 -11.96 -5.77
C MET A 168 5.49 -10.74 -4.88
N GLU A 169 6.09 -9.60 -5.19
CA GLU A 169 5.60 -8.33 -4.64
C GLU A 169 4.20 -8.06 -5.22
N LEU A 170 3.19 -7.83 -4.36
CA LEU A 170 1.82 -7.58 -4.84
C LEU A 170 1.83 -6.36 -5.77
N PRO A 171 1.38 -6.50 -7.04
CA PRO A 171 1.36 -5.38 -7.98
C PRO A 171 0.50 -4.24 -7.42
N PRO A 172 0.97 -2.99 -7.42
CA PRO A 172 0.25 -1.84 -6.86
C PRO A 172 -0.84 -1.36 -7.83
N LEU A 173 -1.70 -2.26 -8.28
CA LEU A 173 -2.73 -2.00 -9.30
C LEU A 173 -3.99 -1.39 -8.71
N GLY A 174 -4.28 -1.65 -7.44
CA GLY A 174 -5.53 -1.24 -6.81
C GLY A 174 -5.81 -1.96 -5.50
N LEU A 175 -7.09 -1.99 -5.15
CA LEU A 175 -7.63 -2.77 -4.04
C LEU A 175 -8.05 -4.15 -4.54
N TYR A 176 -7.37 -5.19 -4.05
CA TYR A 176 -7.78 -6.57 -4.28
C TYR A 176 -8.74 -7.00 -3.18
N ALA A 177 -9.80 -7.73 -3.55
CA ALA A 177 -10.80 -8.26 -2.62
C ALA A 177 -11.16 -9.70 -2.99
N PHE A 178 -11.15 -10.62 -2.03
CA PHE A 178 -11.57 -12.00 -2.26
C PHE A 178 -12.17 -12.63 -1.00
N ASN A 179 -13.01 -13.65 -1.18
CA ASN A 179 -13.53 -14.42 -0.05
C ASN A 179 -12.48 -15.46 0.38
N VAL A 180 -12.16 -15.52 1.67
CA VAL A 180 -11.12 -16.42 2.17
C VAL A 180 -11.46 -17.90 2.00
N THR A 181 -12.74 -18.25 1.85
CA THR A 181 -13.21 -19.62 1.54
C THR A 181 -13.11 -19.97 0.05
N LEU A 182 -12.99 -18.96 -0.84
CA LEU A 182 -12.81 -19.10 -2.28
C LEU A 182 -11.59 -18.27 -2.72
N PRO A 183 -10.37 -18.61 -2.25
CA PRO A 183 -9.22 -17.74 -2.38
C PRO A 183 -8.63 -17.70 -3.79
N THR A 184 -9.25 -18.37 -4.77
CA THR A 184 -8.84 -18.33 -6.18
C THR A 184 -9.57 -17.24 -6.98
N GLU A 185 -10.70 -16.72 -6.50
CA GLU A 185 -11.52 -15.74 -7.23
C GLU A 185 -11.39 -14.35 -6.58
N TRP A 186 -10.72 -13.44 -7.26
CA TRP A 186 -10.37 -12.13 -6.75
C TRP A 186 -11.03 -11.04 -7.59
N LYS A 187 -11.47 -9.99 -6.93
CA LYS A 187 -11.85 -8.72 -7.55
C LYS A 187 -10.70 -7.74 -7.42
N LEU A 188 -10.52 -6.89 -8.42
CA LEU A 188 -9.55 -5.79 -8.40
C LEU A 188 -10.24 -4.46 -8.75
N PHE A 189 -10.25 -3.54 -7.79
CA PHE A 189 -10.66 -2.15 -7.98
C PHE A 189 -9.41 -1.32 -8.28
N THR A 190 -9.15 -1.03 -9.56
CA THR A 190 -7.87 -0.46 -10.00
C THR A 190 -7.72 1.01 -9.61
N TRP A 191 -6.49 1.50 -9.43
CA TRP A 191 -6.25 2.93 -9.15
C TRP A 191 -6.62 3.83 -10.33
N ARG A 192 -6.42 3.32 -11.56
CA ARG A 192 -6.59 4.06 -12.82
C ARG A 192 -7.23 3.14 -13.87
N GLU A 193 -7.59 3.73 -15.00
CA GLU A 193 -8.07 2.98 -16.16
C GLU A 193 -7.07 1.90 -16.60
N THR A 194 -7.59 0.77 -17.06
CA THR A 194 -6.81 -0.41 -17.42
C THR A 194 -5.90 -0.13 -18.61
N ALA A 195 -4.59 -0.13 -18.37
CA ALA A 195 -3.57 -0.06 -19.41
C ALA A 195 -3.04 -1.46 -19.77
N TYR A 196 -2.38 -1.59 -20.92
CA TYR A 196 -1.78 -2.86 -21.36
C TYR A 196 -0.80 -3.44 -20.34
N THR A 197 -0.01 -2.59 -19.69
CA THR A 197 0.95 -2.99 -18.64
C THR A 197 0.26 -3.61 -17.42
N MET A 198 -0.90 -3.10 -17.04
CA MET A 198 -1.70 -3.64 -15.95
C MET A 198 -2.23 -5.05 -16.28
N LEU A 199 -2.68 -5.27 -17.52
CA LEU A 199 -3.14 -6.58 -17.96
C LEU A 199 -2.01 -7.62 -17.93
N ASP A 200 -0.79 -7.23 -18.29
CA ASP A 200 0.37 -8.11 -18.19
C ASP A 200 0.71 -8.47 -16.74
N GLU A 201 0.59 -7.52 -15.80
CA GLU A 201 0.79 -7.79 -14.37
C GLU A 201 -0.30 -8.69 -13.79
N ILE A 202 -1.57 -8.47 -14.14
CA ILE A 202 -2.68 -9.36 -13.74
C ILE A 202 -2.46 -10.77 -14.29
N LYS A 203 -2.03 -10.89 -15.55
CA LYS A 203 -1.76 -12.19 -16.17
C LYS A 203 -0.63 -12.93 -15.43
N LYS A 204 0.47 -12.24 -15.11
CA LYS A 204 1.56 -12.83 -14.30
C LYS A 204 1.07 -13.28 -12.92
N LEU A 205 0.26 -12.45 -12.25
CA LEU A 205 -0.29 -12.77 -10.94
C LEU A 205 -1.17 -14.03 -11.01
N ASN A 206 -2.07 -14.11 -11.99
CA ASN A 206 -2.93 -15.27 -12.23
C ASN A 206 -2.11 -16.54 -12.51
N GLU A 207 -1.06 -16.46 -13.34
CA GLU A 207 -0.22 -17.60 -13.70
C GLU A 207 0.63 -18.11 -12.51
N ILE A 208 1.24 -17.20 -11.76
CA ILE A 208 2.12 -17.53 -10.63
C ILE A 208 1.31 -18.15 -9.47
N PHE A 209 0.17 -17.55 -9.12
CA PHE A 209 -0.60 -17.94 -7.95
C PHE A 209 -1.81 -18.82 -8.25
N ARG A 210 -2.06 -19.15 -9.53
CA ARG A 210 -3.22 -19.94 -9.99
C ARG A 210 -4.55 -19.35 -9.51
N ILE A 211 -4.64 -18.03 -9.55
CA ILE A 211 -5.85 -17.27 -9.21
C ILE A 211 -6.48 -16.66 -10.47
N ASN A 212 -7.71 -16.17 -10.31
CA ASN A 212 -8.46 -15.45 -11.32
C ASN A 212 -8.86 -14.08 -10.76
N VAL A 213 -8.29 -13.02 -11.34
CA VAL A 213 -8.60 -11.64 -10.98
C VAL A 213 -9.58 -11.02 -11.99
N SER A 214 -10.79 -10.70 -11.54
CA SER A 214 -11.74 -9.86 -12.29
C SER A 214 -11.49 -8.38 -12.00
N VAL A 215 -11.43 -7.57 -13.06
CA VAL A 215 -11.31 -6.11 -12.93
C VAL A 215 -12.70 -5.51 -12.75
N GLU A 216 -12.87 -4.79 -11.65
CA GLU A 216 -14.08 -4.06 -11.30
C GLU A 216 -13.93 -2.57 -11.66
N ASN A 217 -14.91 -1.75 -11.26
CA ASN A 217 -14.81 -0.30 -11.40
C ASN A 217 -13.55 0.25 -10.70
N TYR A 218 -12.87 1.16 -11.39
CA TYR A 218 -11.64 1.77 -10.91
C TYR A 218 -11.92 2.90 -9.91
N LEU A 219 -11.02 3.05 -8.94
CA LEU A 219 -11.16 3.95 -7.80
C LEU A 219 -11.05 5.42 -8.20
N GLN A 220 -10.17 5.81 -9.15
CA GLN A 220 -9.94 7.22 -9.52
C GLN A 220 -9.65 8.16 -8.32
N PRO A 221 -8.51 8.01 -7.62
CA PRO A 221 -8.13 8.99 -6.60
C PRO A 221 -7.94 10.37 -7.26
N LYS A 222 -8.61 11.42 -6.77
CA LYS A 222 -8.49 12.77 -7.34
C LYS A 222 -7.05 13.28 -7.35
N TRP A 223 -6.30 13.02 -6.27
CA TRP A 223 -4.88 13.36 -6.14
C TRP A 223 -3.99 12.64 -7.16
N LEU A 224 -4.45 11.50 -7.70
CA LEU A 224 -3.74 10.71 -8.71
C LEU A 224 -4.15 11.10 -10.15
N CYS A 225 -5.39 11.56 -10.31
CA CYS A 225 -6.02 11.95 -11.57
C CYS A 225 -5.98 13.45 -11.85
N ASN A 226 -5.52 14.28 -10.91
CA ASN A 226 -5.16 15.65 -11.22
C ASN A 226 -4.04 15.55 -12.24
N ASP A 227 -4.40 15.72 -13.52
CA ASP A 227 -3.55 16.42 -14.46
C ASP A 227 -3.08 17.64 -13.68
N LEU A 228 -1.84 17.59 -13.18
CA LEU A 228 -1.12 18.80 -12.80
C LEU A 228 -1.31 19.69 -14.01
N GLU A 229 -2.21 20.68 -13.93
CA GLU A 229 -2.48 21.64 -15.01
C GLU A 229 -1.12 22.03 -15.53
N THR A 230 -0.71 21.44 -16.66
CA THR A 230 0.67 21.30 -17.12
C THR A 230 1.63 22.07 -16.22
N THR A 231 2.09 21.48 -15.11
CA THR A 231 3.14 22.14 -14.34
C THR A 231 4.23 22.39 -15.35
N ARG A 232 4.49 23.66 -15.65
CA ARG A 232 5.44 24.07 -16.69
C ARG A 232 6.74 23.35 -16.35
N SER A 233 7.03 22.27 -17.10
CA SER A 233 8.13 21.39 -16.81
C SER A 233 9.36 22.03 -17.41
N PHE A 234 10.26 22.50 -16.55
CA PHE A 234 11.53 23.06 -16.98
C PHE A 234 12.53 21.93 -17.16
N ASN A 235 12.71 21.49 -18.40
CA ASN A 235 13.82 20.60 -18.73
C ASN A 235 15.10 21.44 -18.88
N PHE A 236 15.69 21.82 -17.75
CA PHE A 236 16.91 22.63 -17.71
C PHE A 236 18.08 21.97 -18.45
N TYR A 237 18.11 20.64 -18.52
CA TYR A 237 19.10 19.91 -19.31
C TYR A 237 18.95 20.22 -20.80
N GLU A 238 17.75 20.08 -21.36
CA GLU A 238 17.45 20.43 -22.76
C GLU A 238 17.72 21.91 -23.05
N MET A 239 17.44 22.79 -22.10
CA MET A 239 17.69 24.22 -22.23
C MET A 239 19.19 24.56 -22.32
N CYS A 240 20.05 23.72 -21.73
CA CYS A 240 21.48 24.00 -21.61
C CYS A 240 22.38 23.06 -22.42
N LYS A 241 21.87 21.94 -22.96
CA LYS A 241 22.68 20.89 -23.61
C LYS A 241 23.49 21.34 -24.82
N ASN A 242 23.08 22.43 -25.48
CA ASN A 242 23.73 22.96 -26.68
C ASN A 242 24.56 24.23 -26.41
N LEU A 243 24.71 24.63 -25.14
CA LEU A 243 25.46 25.82 -24.79
C LEU A 243 26.95 25.48 -24.68
N GLU A 244 27.78 26.13 -25.51
CA GLU A 244 29.23 26.15 -25.36
C GLU A 244 29.62 27.08 -24.20
N THR A 245 29.20 26.76 -22.98
CA THR A 245 29.39 27.64 -21.82
C THR A 245 30.29 27.02 -20.78
N THR A 246 31.31 27.76 -20.36
CA THR A 246 31.92 27.59 -19.04
C THR A 246 30.83 27.85 -17.98
N GLY A 247 30.83 27.08 -16.89
CA GLY A 247 29.73 27.08 -15.89
C GLY A 247 29.36 28.45 -15.27
N ASN A 248 30.16 29.49 -15.51
CA ASN A 248 29.94 30.84 -14.99
C ASN A 248 28.73 31.57 -15.63
N ASN A 249 28.31 31.21 -16.85
CA ASN A 249 27.20 31.90 -17.53
C ASN A 249 25.86 31.13 -17.47
N LEU A 250 25.84 29.96 -16.82
CA LEU A 250 24.68 29.07 -16.79
C LEU A 250 23.46 29.75 -16.13
N PHE A 251 23.70 30.45 -15.01
CA PHE A 251 22.64 31.13 -14.26
C PHE A 251 21.99 32.25 -15.07
N GLU A 252 22.78 33.09 -15.74
CA GLU A 252 22.26 34.17 -16.59
C GLU A 252 21.40 33.62 -17.73
N ILE A 253 21.82 32.54 -18.36
CA ILE A 253 21.08 31.94 -19.49
C ILE A 253 19.76 31.32 -19.03
N LEU A 254 19.74 30.70 -17.85
CA LEU A 254 18.50 30.19 -17.25
C LEU A 254 17.55 31.32 -16.87
N LEU A 255 18.09 32.46 -16.40
CA LEU A 255 17.34 33.67 -16.07
C LEU A 255 16.91 34.46 -17.31
N GLU A 256 17.48 34.24 -18.50
CA GLU A 256 16.93 34.79 -19.75
C GLU A 256 15.72 34.00 -20.25
N ASN A 257 15.49 32.78 -19.74
CA ASN A 257 14.33 32.00 -20.16
C ASN A 257 13.04 32.64 -19.61
N LYS A 258 12.23 33.15 -20.54
CA LYS A 258 10.97 33.84 -20.23
C LYS A 258 10.03 33.03 -19.34
N TYR A 259 9.93 31.72 -19.54
CA TYR A 259 9.05 30.87 -18.74
C TYR A 259 9.58 30.70 -17.31
N VAL A 260 10.90 30.59 -17.15
CA VAL A 260 11.56 30.51 -15.82
C VAL A 260 11.35 31.82 -15.06
N LEU A 261 11.55 32.96 -15.73
CA LEU A 261 11.33 34.29 -15.14
C LEU A 261 9.89 34.50 -14.68
N GLU A 262 8.91 34.15 -15.53
CA GLU A 262 7.49 34.28 -15.19
C GLU A 262 7.13 33.49 -13.92
N GLU A 263 7.65 32.27 -13.76
CA GLU A 263 7.41 31.47 -12.56
C GLU A 263 8.18 31.98 -11.33
N LEU A 264 9.41 32.47 -11.50
CA LEU A 264 10.15 33.11 -10.42
C LEU A 264 9.41 34.35 -9.89
N GLN A 265 8.84 35.17 -10.79
CA GLN A 265 8.01 36.32 -10.41
C GLN A 265 6.74 35.89 -9.66
N ARG A 266 6.08 34.83 -10.12
CA ARG A 266 4.92 34.25 -9.45
C ARG A 266 5.27 33.72 -8.06
N PHE A 267 6.44 33.09 -7.91
CA PHE A 267 6.94 32.61 -6.63
C PHE A 267 7.26 33.77 -5.67
N SER A 268 7.88 34.85 -6.16
CA SER A 268 8.12 36.05 -5.35
C SER A 268 6.83 36.66 -4.81
N LEU A 269 5.75 36.68 -5.59
CA LEU A 269 4.42 37.14 -5.15
C LEU A 269 3.80 36.28 -4.03
N LEU A 270 4.26 35.05 -3.84
CA LEU A 270 3.80 34.17 -2.75
C LEU A 270 4.64 34.30 -1.48
N LEU A 271 5.79 34.99 -1.55
CA LEU A 271 6.69 35.23 -0.42
C LEU A 271 6.48 36.60 0.25
N GLU A 272 5.68 37.48 -0.37
CA GLU A 272 5.21 38.75 0.19
C GLU A 272 3.88 38.58 0.94
#